data_AF-X1LDZ5-F1
#
_entry.id   AF-X1LDZ5-F1
#
_cell.length_a   1.000
_cell.length_b   1.000
_cell.length_c   1.000
_cell.angle_alpha   90.00
_cell.angle_beta   90.00
_cell.angle_gamma   90.00
#
_symmetry.space_group_name_H-M   'P 1'
#
loop_
_entity.id
_entity.type
_entity.pdbx_description
1 polymer ?
#
loop_
_entity_poly.entity_id
_entity_poly.type
_entity_poly.pdbx_seq_one_letter_code
_entity_poly.pdbx_strand_id
1 'polypeptide(L)' 'MNEIDKLLEKATGITGARVCEISIREDGKVIWINVDGVCVCRVCRIIELVLDDRREKDG' A
#
# COMPACT_ATOMS: atom_id res chain seq x y z
N MET A 1 9.84 23.25 3.36
CA MET A 1 9.73 21.82 3.03
C MET A 1 8.37 21.36 3.53
N ASN A 2 7.45 21.09 2.62
CA ASN A 2 6.09 20.72 3.03
C ASN A 2 6.10 19.27 3.58
N GLU A 3 5.06 18.84 4.27
CA GLU A 3 5.01 17.50 4.86
C GLU A 3 5.00 16.36 3.81
N ILE A 4 4.60 16.65 2.57
CA ILE A 4 4.61 15.71 1.44
C ILE A 4 6.05 15.43 0.99
N ASP A 5 6.91 16.44 0.99
CA ASP A 5 8.33 16.31 0.63
C ASP A 5 9.08 15.37 1.61
N LYS A 6 8.69 15.37 2.89
CA LYS A 6 9.24 14.45 3.91
C LYS A 6 8.74 13.00 3.79
N LEU A 7 7.58 12.79 3.15
CA LEU A 7 7.03 11.46 2.89
C LEU A 7 7.71 10.77 1.70
N LEU A 8 8.18 11.55 0.72
CA LEU A 8 8.81 11.03 -0.50
C LEU A 8 10.26 10.54 -0.31
N GLU A 9 11.01 11.08 0.66
CA GLU A 9 12.38 10.62 0.95
C GLU A 9 12.46 9.25 1.65
N LYS A 10 11.33 8.67 2.06
CA LYS A 10 11.24 7.35 2.72
C LYS A 10 10.38 6.36 1.94
N ALA A 11 10.48 6.33 0.62
CA ALA A 11 9.89 5.22 -0.14
C ALA A 11 10.58 3.90 0.28
N THR A 12 9.96 3.18 1.22
CA THR A 12 10.35 1.82 1.64
C THR A 12 9.91 0.84 0.56
N GLY A 13 10.58 0.88 -0.59
CA GLY A 13 10.33 -0.05 -1.69
C GLY A 13 10.65 -1.48 -1.28
N ILE A 14 9.75 -2.41 -1.59
CA ILE A 14 10.00 -3.84 -1.46
C ILE A 14 10.61 -4.29 -2.79
N THR A 15 11.94 -4.37 -2.84
CA THR A 15 12.69 -4.65 -4.08
C THR A 15 13.07 -6.13 -4.26
N GLY A 16 12.89 -6.94 -3.22
CA GLY A 16 13.10 -8.39 -3.27
C GLY A 16 11.79 -9.17 -3.35
N ALA A 17 11.87 -10.43 -3.77
CA ALA A 17 10.71 -11.34 -3.73
C ALA A 17 10.24 -11.54 -2.29
N ARG A 18 9.01 -11.11 -1.99
CA ARG A 18 8.38 -11.15 -0.67
C ARG A 18 6.89 -11.42 -0.80
N VAL A 19 6.29 -12.03 0.22
CA VAL A 19 4.84 -12.16 0.27
C VAL A 19 4.27 -10.83 0.72
N CYS A 20 3.51 -10.19 -0.15
CA CYS A 20 2.85 -8.93 0.12
C CYS A 20 1.34 -9.15 0.12
N GLU A 21 0.68 -8.74 1.19
CA GLU A 21 -0.78 -8.79 1.33
C GLU A 21 -1.32 -7.38 1.49
N ILE A 22 -2.33 -7.02 0.70
CA ILE A 22 -3.10 -5.79 0.86
C ILE A 22 -4.48 -6.19 1.34
N SER A 23 -4.77 -5.89 2.61
CA SER A 23 -6.08 -6.14 3.21
C SER A 23 -6.87 -4.83 3.23
N ILE A 24 -8.05 -4.82 2.62
CA ILE A 24 -8.94 -3.66 2.58
C ILE A 24 -10.17 -3.99 3.44
N ARG A 25 -10.51 -3.11 4.38
CA ARG A 25 -11.74 -3.26 5.16
C ARG A 25 -12.96 -3.19 4.25
N GLU A 26 -14.05 -3.85 4.62
CA GLU A 26 -15.32 -3.84 3.86
C GLU A 26 -15.83 -2.44 3.52
N ASP A 27 -15.59 -1.45 4.39
CA ASP A 27 -16.00 -0.06 4.15
C ASP A 27 -15.08 0.70 3.17
N GLY A 28 -13.96 0.10 2.75
CA GLY A 28 -12.94 0.73 1.91
C GLY A 28 -12.14 1.84 2.60
N LYS A 29 -12.40 2.13 3.89
CA LYS A 29 -11.83 3.29 4.60
C LYS A 29 -10.54 2.98 5.33
N VAL A 30 -10.16 1.71 5.40
CA VAL A 30 -8.93 1.27 6.05
C VAL A 30 -8.22 0.22 5.19
N ILE A 31 -6.92 0.41 5.03
CA ILE A 31 -6.03 -0.51 4.31
C ILE A 31 -4.87 -0.88 5.21
N TRP A 32 -4.47 -2.14 5.15
CA TRP A 32 -3.24 -2.67 5.70
C TRP A 32 -2.37 -3.21 4.56
N ILE A 33 -1.10 -2.87 4.60
CA ILE A 33 -0.07 -3.47 3.75
C ILE A 33 0.80 -4.32 4.68
N ASN A 34 0.77 -5.63 4.46
CA ASN A 34 1.55 -6.60 5.22
C ASN A 34 2.66 -7.18 4.33
N VAL A 35 3.86 -7.33 4.90
CA VAL A 35 5.03 -7.95 4.26
C VAL A 35 5.51 -9.07 5.16
N ASP A 36 5.57 -10.30 4.65
CA ASP A 36 5.94 -11.49 5.42
C ASP A 36 5.15 -11.63 6.74
N GLY A 37 3.85 -11.28 6.71
CA GLY A 37 2.96 -11.33 7.88
C GLY A 37 3.08 -10.15 8.85
N VAL A 38 3.93 -9.16 8.58
CA VAL A 38 4.08 -7.94 9.42
C VAL A 38 3.43 -6.74 8.74
N CYS A 39 2.56 -6.03 9.47
CA CYS A 39 1.95 -4.79 8.99
C CYS A 39 3.00 -3.67 8.93
N VAL A 40 3.36 -3.25 7.70
CA VAL A 40 4.34 -2.18 7.45
C VAL A 40 3.68 -0.84 7.20
N CYS A 41 2.43 -0.83 6.74
CA CYS A 41 1.64 0.38 6.53
C CYS A 41 0.18 0.14 6.88
N ARG A 42 -0.42 1.10 7.59
CA ARG A 42 -1.86 1.16 7.81
C ARG A 42 -2.36 2.56 7.47
N VAL A 43 -3.31 2.64 6.55
CA VAL A 43 -3.97 3.89 6.18
C VAL A 43 -5.42 3.84 6.67
N CYS A 44 -5.82 4.82 7.46
CA CYS A 44 -7.17 4.91 8.04
C CYS A 44 -7.89 6.16 7.55
N ARG A 45 -9.23 6.16 7.62
CA ARG A 45 -10.10 7.31 7.24
C ARG A 45 -9.90 7.73 5.79
N ILE A 46 -9.72 6.76 4.89
CA ILE A 46 -9.58 7.01 3.46
C ILE A 46 -10.86 7.65 2.93
N ILE A 47 -10.69 8.74 2.17
CA ILE A 47 -11.80 9.43 1.49
C ILE A 47 -12.05 8.75 0.14
N GLU A 48 -10.98 8.40 -0.58
CA GLU A 48 -11.02 7.74 -1.89
C GLU A 48 -9.86 6.75 -1.99
N LEU A 49 -10.16 5.52 -2.43
CA LEU A 49 -9.17 4.49 -2.70
C LEU A 49 -9.08 4.26 -4.22
N VAL A 50 -7.90 4.49 -4.78
CA VAL A 50 -7.59 4.18 -6.17
C VAL A 50 -6.59 3.02 -6.21
N LEU A 51 -6.98 1.92 -6.87
CA LEU A 51 -6.11 0.77 -7.13
C LEU A 51 -5.78 0.75 -8.62
N ASP A 52 -4.50 0.87 -8.96
CA ASP A 52 -3.99 0.73 -10.33
C ASP A 52 -3.25 -0.61 -10.44
N ASP A 53 -3.89 -1.58 -11.08
CA ASP A 53 -3.35 -2.92 -11.31
C ASP A 53 -3.08 -3.11 -12.80
N ARG A 54 -1.79 -3.07 -13.16
CA ARG A 54 -1.31 -3.19 -14.55
C ARG A 54 -0.67 -4.54 -14.84
N ARG A 55 -1.01 -5.58 -14.08
CA ARG A 55 -0.57 -6.93 -14.42
C ARG A 55 -1.01 -7.26 -15.85
N GLU A 56 -0.08 -7.76 -16.66
CA GLU A 56 -0.46 -8.35 -17.94
C GLU A 56 -1.37 -9.54 -17.64
N LYS A 57 -2.62 -9.47 -18.12
CA LYS A 57 -3.49 -10.63 -18.10
C LYS A 57 -2.99 -11.53 -19.22
N ASP A 58 -2.26 -12.58 -18.87
CA ASP A 58 -1.99 -13.66 -19.81
C ASP A 58 -3.34 -14.14 -20.37
N GLY A 59 -3.49 -14.06 -21.69
CA GLY A 59 -4.59 -14.64 -22.46
C GLY A 59 -4.33 -16.10 -22.80
#